data_AF-A0A519H145-F1
#
_entry.id   AF-A0A519H145-F1
#
_cell.length_a   1.000
_cell.length_b   1.000
_cell.length_c   1.000
_cell.angle_alpha   90.00
_cell.angle_beta   90.00
_cell.angle_gamma   90.00
#
_symmetry.space_group_name_H-M   'P 1'
#
loop_
_entity.id
_entity.type
_entity.pdbx_description
1 polymer ?
#
loop_
_entity_poly.entity_id
_entity_poly.type
_entity_poly.pdbx_seq_one_letter_code
_entity_poly.pdbx_strand_id
1 'polypeptide(L)'
;MDVRKPYLSDVSDDKWALVAPYLTLMPEAAGQREHALREVFNGLRYVIKTGAPWRWMPNDLPPWAAVYQQAQRWLAAGCFAALAEDLRTVLRVAAGRKAQPSAAILDSRT
;
A
#
# COMPACT_ATOMS: atom_id res chain seq x y z
N MET A 1 -13.69 -5.49 19.84
CA MET A 1 -13.69 -5.29 18.38
C MET A 1 -13.68 -6.68 17.78
N ASP A 2 -14.77 -7.08 17.14
CA ASP A 2 -14.81 -8.37 16.46
C ASP A 2 -13.79 -8.35 15.31
N VAL A 3 -12.93 -9.36 15.27
CA VAL A 3 -11.94 -9.48 14.20
C VAL A 3 -12.69 -9.91 12.95
N ARG A 4 -12.79 -9.02 11.95
CA ARG A 4 -13.43 -9.36 10.68
C ARG A 4 -12.73 -10.54 10.02
N LYS A 5 -13.47 -11.30 9.21
CA LYS A 5 -12.88 -12.37 8.40
C LYS A 5 -11.90 -11.75 7.39
N PRO A 6 -10.67 -12.27 7.27
CA PRO A 6 -9.71 -11.72 6.32
C PRO A 6 -10.13 -11.99 4.87
N TYR A 7 -9.84 -11.05 3.98
CA TYR A 7 -9.96 -11.23 2.53
C TYR A 7 -8.68 -11.82 1.96
N LEU A 8 -8.76 -12.53 0.84
CA LEU A 8 -7.57 -13.01 0.10
C LEU A 8 -6.66 -11.86 -0.38
N SER A 9 -7.19 -10.65 -0.51
CA SER A 9 -6.44 -9.44 -0.86
C SER A 9 -5.62 -8.86 0.30
N ASP A 10 -5.91 -9.27 1.53
CA ASP A 10 -5.34 -8.68 2.74
C ASP A 10 -3.82 -8.89 2.78
N VAL A 11 -3.14 -7.90 3.34
CA VAL A 11 -1.69 -7.95 3.50
C VAL A 11 -1.34 -8.93 4.63
N SER A 12 -0.39 -9.84 4.35
CA SER A 12 0.22 -10.68 5.39
C SER A 12 1.06 -9.84 6.34
N ASP A 13 1.35 -10.35 7.54
CA ASP A 13 2.14 -9.63 8.55
C ASP A 13 3.52 -9.22 8.02
N ASP A 14 4.23 -10.14 7.34
CA ASP A 14 5.55 -9.84 6.78
C ASP A 14 5.52 -8.72 5.73
N LYS A 15 4.51 -8.76 4.85
CA LYS A 15 4.34 -7.72 3.83
C LYS A 15 3.90 -6.41 4.46
N TRP A 16 3.13 -6.47 5.54
CA TRP A 16 2.74 -5.28 6.29
C TRP A 16 3.95 -4.63 6.94
N ALA A 17 4.81 -5.41 7.61
CA ALA A 17 6.03 -4.90 8.23
C ALA A 17 6.95 -4.19 7.22
N LEU A 18 7.01 -4.67 5.97
CA LEU A 18 7.75 -4.01 4.89
C LEU A 18 7.12 -2.68 4.46
N VAL A 19 5.80 -2.63 4.35
CA VAL A 19 5.08 -1.51 3.72
C VAL A 19 4.69 -0.42 4.71
N ALA A 20 4.40 -0.77 5.96
CA ALA A 20 3.93 0.15 6.99
C ALA A 20 4.81 1.39 7.19
N PRO A 21 6.16 1.30 7.17
CA PRO A 21 7.03 2.47 7.32
C PRO A 21 6.78 3.55 6.26
N TYR A 22 6.49 3.15 5.01
CA TYR A 22 6.23 4.09 3.90
C TYR A 22 4.85 4.72 3.99
N LEU A 23 3.87 3.99 4.53
CA LEU A 23 2.48 4.45 4.60
C LEU A 23 2.20 5.31 5.84
N THR A 24 3.09 5.30 6.82
CA THR A 24 2.94 6.01 8.09
C THR A 24 3.32 7.48 7.92
N LEU A 25 2.45 8.26 7.26
CA LEU A 25 2.63 9.70 7.04
C LEU A 25 2.34 10.56 8.29
N MET A 26 1.76 9.96 9.32
CA MET A 26 1.43 10.62 10.59
C MET A 26 1.68 9.65 11.76
N PRO A 27 1.86 10.13 13.00
CA PRO A 27 1.90 9.25 14.17
C PRO A 27 0.59 8.48 14.37
N GLU A 28 0.64 7.31 15.01
CA GLU A 28 -0.56 6.53 15.37
C GLU A 28 -1.50 7.27 16.33
N ALA A 29 -0.94 8.08 17.24
CA ALA A 29 -1.71 8.88 18.19
C ALA A 29 -2.39 10.12 17.58
N ALA A 30 -2.25 10.36 16.27
CA ALA A 30 -2.90 11.49 15.62
C ALA A 30 -4.43 11.29 15.64
N GLY A 31 -5.16 12.19 16.30
CA GLY A 31 -6.62 12.10 16.45
C GLY A 31 -7.42 12.11 15.13
N GLN A 32 -6.77 12.45 14.01
CA GLN A 32 -7.33 12.35 12.67
C GLN A 32 -7.38 10.90 12.13
N ARG A 33 -6.82 9.91 12.85
CA ARG A 33 -6.87 8.49 12.48
C ARG A 33 -8.07 7.80 13.11
N GLU A 34 -9.16 7.76 12.38
CA GLU A 34 -10.37 7.03 12.79
C GLU A 34 -10.28 5.52 12.51
N HIS A 35 -9.41 5.09 11.59
CA HIS A 35 -9.27 3.71 11.17
C HIS A 35 -7.81 3.24 11.25
N ALA A 36 -7.62 1.96 11.60
CA ALA A 36 -6.30 1.35 11.59
C ALA A 36 -5.69 1.42 10.19
N LEU A 37 -4.44 1.88 10.09
CA LEU A 37 -3.77 2.12 8.81
C LEU A 37 -3.69 0.86 7.95
N ARG A 38 -3.49 -0.30 8.58
CA ARG A 38 -3.50 -1.62 7.93
C ARG A 38 -4.83 -1.93 7.27
N GLU A 39 -5.93 -1.59 7.92
CA GLU A 39 -7.28 -1.84 7.40
C GLU A 39 -7.61 -0.91 6.23
N VAL A 40 -7.17 0.34 6.30
CA VAL A 40 -7.24 1.26 5.16
C VAL A 40 -6.45 0.72 3.98
N PHE A 41 -5.24 0.19 4.22
CA PHE A 41 -4.43 -0.42 3.18
C PHE A 41 -5.05 -1.72 2.62
N ASN A 42 -5.68 -2.54 3.45
CA ASN A 42 -6.43 -3.71 3.02
C ASN A 42 -7.62 -3.32 2.12
N GLY A 43 -8.33 -2.23 2.45
CA GLY A 43 -9.38 -1.67 1.58
C GLY A 43 -8.84 -1.26 0.20
N LEU A 44 -7.70 -0.55 0.16
CA LEU A 44 -7.05 -0.21 -1.10
C LEU A 44 -6.64 -1.46 -1.90
N ARG A 45 -6.06 -2.46 -1.23
CA ARG A 45 -5.68 -3.74 -1.84
C ARG A 45 -6.88 -4.48 -2.41
N TYR A 46 -8.01 -4.48 -1.72
CA TYR A 46 -9.25 -5.08 -2.19
C TYR A 46 -9.67 -4.46 -3.53
N VAL A 47 -9.74 -3.12 -3.60
CA VAL A 47 -10.13 -2.40 -4.82
C VAL A 47 -9.16 -2.68 -5.96
N ILE A 48 -7.84 -2.62 -5.71
CA ILE A 48 -6.81 -2.91 -6.74
C ILE A 48 -6.89 -4.35 -7.24
N LYS A 49 -7.15 -5.32 -6.36
CA LYS A 49 -7.18 -6.74 -6.73
C LYS A 49 -8.46 -7.17 -7.42
N THR A 50 -9.59 -6.57 -7.07
CA THR A 50 -10.90 -6.93 -7.63
C THR A 50 -11.30 -6.06 -8.82
N GLY A 51 -10.75 -4.86 -8.94
CA GLY A 51 -11.22 -3.85 -9.89
C GLY A 51 -12.62 -3.31 -9.55
N ALA A 52 -13.14 -3.61 -8.35
CA ALA A 52 -14.47 -3.18 -7.96
C ALA A 52 -14.57 -1.64 -7.87
N PRO A 53 -15.69 -1.04 -8.28
CA PRO A 53 -15.95 0.38 -8.04
C PRO A 53 -15.81 0.70 -6.54
N TRP A 54 -15.25 1.86 -6.20
CA TRP A 54 -15.04 2.28 -4.80
C TRP A 54 -16.29 2.15 -3.92
N ARG A 55 -17.46 2.51 -4.45
CA ARG A 55 -18.74 2.46 -3.72
C ARG A 55 -19.25 1.04 -3.47
N TRP A 56 -18.64 0.03 -4.08
CA TRP A 56 -18.98 -1.39 -3.89
C TRP A 56 -18.03 -2.10 -2.93
N MET A 57 -17.12 -1.36 -2.30
CA MET A 57 -16.24 -1.93 -1.30
C MET A 57 -17.06 -2.49 -0.12
N PRO A 58 -16.68 -3.65 0.45
CA PRO A 58 -17.36 -4.25 1.58
C PRO A 58 -17.51 -3.31 2.77
N ASN A 59 -18.63 -3.43 3.49
CA ASN A 59 -18.96 -2.58 4.64
C ASN A 59 -18.20 -2.94 5.92
N ASP A 60 -17.51 -4.09 5.95
CA ASP A 60 -16.67 -4.52 7.08
C ASP A 60 -15.23 -3.98 6.99
N LEU A 61 -14.86 -3.36 5.87
CA LEU A 61 -13.65 -2.56 5.70
C LEU A 61 -13.94 -1.07 6.03
N PRO A 62 -12.91 -0.24 6.28
CA PRO A 62 -13.11 1.20 6.48
C PRO A 62 -13.89 1.82 5.33
N PRO A 63 -14.73 2.87 5.55
CA PRO A 63 -15.54 3.47 4.50
C PRO A 63 -14.73 3.85 3.26
N TRP A 64 -15.30 3.59 2.06
CA TRP A 64 -14.60 3.82 0.79
C TRP A 64 -14.02 5.22 0.64
N ALA A 65 -14.69 6.25 1.19
CA ALA A 65 -14.22 7.62 1.14
C ALA A 65 -12.93 7.82 1.93
N ALA A 66 -12.82 7.22 3.12
CA ALA A 66 -11.62 7.27 3.95
C ALA A 66 -10.45 6.54 3.26
N VAL A 67 -10.72 5.36 2.70
CA VAL A 67 -9.72 4.59 1.93
C VAL A 67 -9.25 5.37 0.72
N TYR A 68 -10.17 5.93 -0.06
CA TYR A 68 -9.85 6.73 -1.24
C TYR A 68 -8.99 7.94 -0.89
N GLN A 69 -9.41 8.74 0.09
CA GLN A 69 -8.67 9.94 0.52
C GLN A 69 -7.26 9.60 1.00
N GLN A 70 -7.12 8.54 1.81
CA GLN A 70 -5.80 8.13 2.29
C GLN A 70 -4.93 7.57 1.16
N ALA A 71 -5.51 6.81 0.22
CA ALA A 71 -4.80 6.35 -0.97
C ALA A 71 -4.25 7.51 -1.81
N GLN A 72 -5.06 8.56 -2.00
CA GLN A 72 -4.60 9.78 -2.68
C GLN A 72 -3.45 10.46 -1.93
N ARG A 73 -3.48 10.52 -0.60
CA ARG A 73 -2.38 11.05 0.21
C ARG A 73 -1.09 10.24 0.03
N TRP A 74 -1.18 8.91 0.03
CA TRP A 74 -0.01 8.05 -0.21
C TRP A 74 0.56 8.19 -1.62
N LEU A 75 -0.31 8.33 -2.63
CA LEU A 75 0.12 8.57 -4.01
C LEU A 75 0.81 9.93 -4.14
N ALA A 76 0.21 10.98 -3.60
CA ALA A 76 0.77 12.33 -3.62
C ALA A 76 2.11 12.43 -2.87
N ALA A 77 2.27 11.68 -1.79
CA ALA A 77 3.52 11.59 -1.03
C ALA A 77 4.57 10.65 -1.68
N GLY A 78 4.25 10.01 -2.81
CA GLY A 78 5.18 9.12 -3.52
C GLY A 78 5.50 7.81 -2.77
N CYS A 79 4.69 7.40 -1.79
CA CYS A 79 5.02 6.27 -0.91
C CYS A 79 5.25 4.96 -1.69
N PHE A 80 4.43 4.70 -2.71
CA PHE A 80 4.54 3.49 -3.51
C PHE A 80 5.75 3.51 -4.45
N ALA A 81 6.14 4.70 -4.94
CA ALA A 81 7.34 4.86 -5.76
C ALA A 81 8.59 4.61 -4.91
N ALA A 82 8.67 5.22 -3.72
CA ALA A 82 9.75 5.00 -2.77
C ALA A 82 9.87 3.52 -2.37
N LEU A 83 8.76 2.88 -2.01
CA LEU A 83 8.73 1.45 -1.69
C LEU A 83 9.25 0.58 -2.86
N ALA A 84 8.82 0.86 -4.09
CA ALA A 84 9.24 0.10 -5.26
C ALA A 84 10.73 0.29 -5.58
N GLU A 85 11.24 1.51 -5.41
CA GLU A 85 12.65 1.83 -5.62
C GLU A 85 13.55 1.16 -4.59
N ASP A 86 13.20 1.21 -3.31
CA ASP A 86 13.96 0.57 -2.24
C ASP A 86 13.94 -0.95 -2.37
N LEU A 87 12.78 -1.55 -2.68
CA LEU A 87 12.70 -2.98 -2.93
C LEU A 87 13.55 -3.39 -4.14
N ARG A 88 13.53 -2.61 -5.22
CA ARG A 88 14.38 -2.86 -6.40
C ARG A 88 15.86 -2.80 -6.03
N THR A 89 16.25 -1.84 -5.20
CA THR A 89 17.63 -1.69 -4.71
C THR A 89 18.06 -2.92 -3.91
N VAL A 90 17.25 -3.36 -2.95
CA VAL A 90 17.52 -4.55 -2.13
C VAL A 90 17.69 -5.79 -3.00
N LEU A 91 16.77 -6.03 -3.96
CA LEU A 91 16.84 -7.19 -4.85
C LEU A 91 18.08 -7.17 -5.75
N ARG A 92 18.54 -5.99 -6.18
CA ARG A 92 19.76 -5.87 -6.99
C ARG A 92 21.01 -6.18 -6.18
N VAL A 93 21.10 -5.66 -4.96
CA VAL A 93 22.23 -5.94 -4.07
C VAL A 93 22.27 -7.41 -3.69
N ALA A 94 21.13 -8.02 -3.38
CA ALA A 94 21.02 -9.45 -3.11
C ALA A 94 21.47 -10.32 -4.30
N ALA A 95 21.30 -9.82 -5.53
CA ALA A 95 21.78 -10.46 -6.76
C ALA A 95 23.25 -10.15 -7.12
N GLY A 96 24.02 -9.52 -6.21
CA GLY A 96 25.42 -9.16 -6.44
C GLY A 96 25.64 -8.01 -7.43
N ARG A 97 24.59 -7.22 -7.72
CA ARG A 97 24.64 -6.09 -8.66
C ARG A 97 24.75 -4.76 -7.90
N LYS A 98 25.21 -3.70 -8.59
CA LYS A 98 25.16 -2.33 -8.06
C LYS A 98 23.71 -1.91 -7.75
N ALA A 99 23.52 -1.23 -6.63
CA ALA A 99 22.23 -0.73 -6.13
C ALA A 99 21.43 -0.01 -7.23
N GLN A 100 22.04 1.01 -7.83
CA GLN A 100 21.45 1.69 -8.98
C GLN A 100 21.82 0.96 -10.29
N PRO A 101 20.87 0.82 -11.24
CA PRO A 101 21.17 0.32 -12.56
C PRO A 101 21.96 1.35 -13.37
N SER A 102 22.87 0.91 -14.24
CA SER A 102 23.58 1.79 -15.18
C SER A 102 22.80 2.08 -16.46
N ALA A 103 21.69 1.37 -16.70
CA ALA A 103 20.81 1.54 -17.86
C ALA A 103 19.36 1.16 -17.50
N ALA A 104 18.38 1.83 -18.12
CA ALA A 104 16.96 1.54 -17.98
C ALA A 104 16.34 1.33 -19.37
N ILE A 105 15.49 0.31 -19.51
CA ILE A 105 14.66 0.07 -20.69
C ILE A 105 13.23 0.45 -20.30
N LEU A 106 12.62 1.37 -21.04
CA LEU A 106 11.24 1.80 -20.88
C LEU A 106 10.42 1.20 -22.02
N ASP A 107 9.53 0.26 -21.71
CA ASP A 107 8.58 -0.28 -22.67
C ASP A 107 7.22 0.39 -22.45
N SER A 108 6.78 1.19 -23.42
CA SER A 108 5.44 1.79 -23.44
C SER A 108 4.62 1.06 -24.48
N ARG A 109 3.81 0.10 -24.04
CA ARG A 109 2.79 -0.53 -24.88
C ARG A 109 1.42 -0.06 -24.39
N THR A 110 0.72 0.68 -25.25
CA THR A 110 -0.61 1.26 -25.02
C THR A 110 -1.71 0.24 -25.22
#